data_AF-A0A822EWB3-F1
#
_entry.id   AF-A0A822EWB3-F1
#
_cell.length_a   1.000
_cell.length_b   1.000
_cell.length_c   1.000
_cell.angle_alpha   90.00
_cell.angle_beta   90.00
_cell.angle_gamma   90.00
#
_symmetry.space_group_name_H-M   'P 1'
#
loop_
_entity.id
_entity.type
_entity.pdbx_description
1 polymer ?
#
loop_
_entity_poly.entity_id
_entity_poly.type
_entity_poly.pdbx_seq_one_letter_code
_entity_poly.pdbx_strand_id
1 'polypeptide(L)'
;EDDRILDLLQTCYIVDESINGSLDSKFELNESDNNECYQVVDEDNITYGKTNRGGRELYMCGYSYQIKQENEITTRWRCIVRAPTCPAIIYTNNNDDSFFRWNGAYHHHPPDENRELIKTIITKIKARVLVEPNPVLIIAEEEIRNAKMNKTQLAAMPLPYQMESALQKHRRKNIPALPTSLCFEIPLLYQHTWSGYRFILADVQNKRVGGRLIMFSSNEQVDLLLDSTVWFCDGTFKTVPLLFAQVYIIQCLVGDQVLPGLYVLTSNRKRKTYEDIIGTIIKLAGSRQKVLAVHTIVSDYEDSWLRAVENVLGLSDLYDDEPDLRLHLRKFLALALLPQDQIRRCFKHLCKNIDPRLQPFIQYFKQQWMYDMGPHLWCVADSEIRTNNSSEGKEEFFLNTEYYW
;
A
#
# COMPACT_ATOMS: atom_id res chain seq x y z
N GLU A 1 -68.24 8.34 -24.07
CA GLU A 1 -67.17 8.03 -25.04
C GLU A 1 -66.35 6.89 -24.47
N ASP A 2 -66.99 5.73 -24.47
CA ASP A 2 -66.44 4.41 -24.21
C ASP A 2 -66.97 3.61 -25.41
N ASP A 3 -66.08 3.02 -26.20
CA ASP A 3 -66.35 1.90 -27.13
C ASP A 3 -65.10 1.58 -27.96
N ARG A 4 -64.06 1.08 -27.28
CA ARG A 4 -63.01 0.26 -27.93
C ARG A 4 -63.19 -1.22 -27.57
N ILE A 5 -64.45 -1.64 -27.50
CA ILE A 5 -64.90 -3.03 -27.39
C ILE A 5 -65.58 -3.36 -28.72
N LEU A 6 -64.80 -3.62 -29.78
CA LEU A 6 -65.34 -4.05 -31.07
C LEU A 6 -64.36 -4.85 -31.95
N ASP A 7 -63.30 -5.42 -31.36
CA ASP A 7 -62.40 -6.36 -32.05
C ASP A 7 -62.36 -7.74 -31.35
N LEU A 8 -63.35 -8.01 -30.51
CA LEU A 8 -63.65 -9.35 -30.01
C LEU A 8 -64.67 -10.03 -30.92
N LEU A 9 -64.22 -11.13 -31.49
CA LEU A 9 -64.97 -12.35 -31.75
C LEU A 9 -65.74 -12.45 -33.07
N GLN A 10 -65.31 -13.47 -33.84
CA GLN A 10 -66.16 -14.49 -34.45
C GLN A 10 -67.08 -14.01 -35.58
N THR A 11 -67.18 -14.63 -36.76
CA THR A 11 -66.79 -15.91 -37.34
C THR A 11 -67.44 -15.89 -38.72
N CYS A 12 -66.83 -16.49 -39.74
CA CYS A 12 -67.51 -17.25 -40.81
C CYS A 12 -66.48 -17.61 -41.90
N TYR A 13 -66.34 -18.84 -42.42
CA TYR A 13 -66.94 -20.14 -42.15
C TYR A 13 -66.25 -21.13 -43.15
N ILE A 14 -65.88 -22.33 -42.68
CA ILE A 14 -66.04 -23.67 -43.35
C ILE A 14 -65.18 -23.98 -44.61
N VAL A 15 -64.50 -25.12 -44.78
CA VAL A 15 -64.74 -26.57 -44.52
C VAL A 15 -63.38 -27.20 -44.14
N ASP A 16 -63.11 -28.04 -43.13
CA ASP A 16 -63.70 -29.22 -42.45
C ASP A 16 -63.39 -30.61 -43.07
N GLU A 17 -63.17 -31.54 -42.13
CA GLU A 17 -63.03 -33.00 -42.20
C GLU A 17 -61.68 -33.63 -42.63
N SER A 18 -61.15 -34.69 -42.01
CA SER A 18 -61.27 -35.32 -40.68
C SER A 18 -60.31 -36.56 -40.66
N ILE A 19 -60.00 -37.06 -39.45
CA ILE A 19 -59.63 -38.46 -39.09
C ILE A 19 -58.14 -38.87 -38.93
N ASN A 20 -57.77 -39.03 -37.64
CA ASN A 20 -57.01 -40.10 -36.94
C ASN A 20 -55.77 -40.81 -37.54
N GLY A 21 -54.72 -40.91 -36.69
CA GLY A 21 -53.72 -41.99 -36.69
C GLY A 21 -52.34 -41.50 -36.24
N SER A 22 -51.94 -41.74 -34.98
CA SER A 22 -51.00 -42.82 -34.59
C SER A 22 -49.51 -42.55 -34.91
N LEU A 23 -48.73 -42.55 -33.82
CA LEU A 23 -47.31 -42.90 -33.65
C LEU A 23 -46.35 -43.02 -34.85
N ASP A 24 -45.14 -42.52 -34.59
CA ASP A 24 -43.84 -42.84 -35.21
C ASP A 24 -43.64 -42.48 -36.68
N SER A 25 -42.81 -41.46 -36.94
CA SER A 25 -41.81 -41.53 -38.02
C SER A 25 -40.83 -40.36 -38.01
N LYS A 26 -39.55 -40.72 -37.83
CA LYS A 26 -38.34 -40.19 -38.48
C LYS A 26 -38.47 -38.81 -39.16
N PHE A 27 -37.82 -37.80 -38.58
CA PHE A 27 -37.48 -36.58 -39.30
C PHE A 27 -36.39 -36.87 -40.34
N GLU A 28 -36.78 -36.85 -41.61
CA GLU A 28 -35.87 -36.76 -42.75
C GLU A 28 -35.31 -35.33 -42.86
N LEU A 29 -34.00 -35.25 -43.08
CA LEU A 29 -33.26 -34.02 -43.36
C LEU A 29 -33.62 -33.52 -44.76
N ASN A 30 -34.25 -32.35 -44.84
CA ASN A 30 -34.35 -31.62 -46.11
C ASN A 30 -32.99 -31.00 -46.45
N GLU A 31 -32.25 -31.68 -47.34
CA GLU A 31 -31.14 -31.12 -48.11
C GLU A 31 -31.67 -30.07 -49.09
N SER A 32 -31.60 -28.79 -48.71
CA SER A 32 -31.56 -27.68 -49.67
C SER A 32 -31.13 -26.40 -48.96
N ASP A 33 -29.83 -26.28 -48.71
CA ASP A 33 -29.07 -25.02 -48.71
C ASP A 33 -27.57 -25.35 -48.58
N ASN A 34 -27.03 -25.99 -49.62
CA ASN A 34 -25.60 -26.24 -49.77
C ASN A 34 -24.89 -24.98 -50.27
N ASN A 35 -24.21 -24.26 -49.37
CA ASN A 35 -22.81 -23.79 -49.55
C ASN A 35 -22.35 -22.85 -48.41
N GLU A 36 -22.49 -23.27 -47.15
CA GLU A 36 -21.64 -22.71 -46.08
C GLU A 36 -20.49 -23.69 -45.84
N CYS A 37 -19.26 -23.23 -46.08
CA CYS A 37 -18.05 -24.00 -45.85
C CYS A 37 -17.92 -24.28 -44.35
N TYR A 38 -18.39 -25.45 -43.90
CA TYR A 38 -18.18 -25.95 -42.54
C TYR A 38 -16.71 -26.37 -42.41
N GLN A 39 -15.84 -25.45 -42.01
CA GLN A 39 -14.55 -25.85 -41.47
C GLN A 39 -14.82 -26.53 -40.13
N VAL A 40 -14.45 -27.80 -40.04
CA VAL A 40 -14.38 -28.57 -38.79
C VAL A 40 -13.37 -27.85 -37.91
N VAL A 41 -13.86 -27.06 -36.95
CA VAL A 41 -13.02 -26.48 -35.90
C VAL A 41 -12.79 -27.59 -34.90
N ASP A 42 -11.53 -27.95 -34.67
CA ASP A 42 -11.14 -28.88 -33.62
C ASP A 42 -11.63 -28.30 -32.28
N GLU A 43 -12.46 -29.04 -31.54
CA GLU A 43 -13.03 -28.61 -30.25
C GLU A 43 -11.94 -28.22 -29.24
N ASP A 44 -10.73 -28.75 -29.43
CA ASP A 44 -9.51 -28.49 -28.65
C ASP A 44 -8.98 -27.04 -28.73
N ASN A 45 -9.53 -26.18 -29.59
CA ASN A 45 -9.08 -24.78 -29.76
C ASN A 45 -9.98 -23.72 -29.11
N ILE A 46 -10.93 -24.13 -28.26
CA ILE A 46 -11.83 -23.21 -27.56
C ILE A 46 -11.40 -23.06 -26.11
N THR A 47 -11.17 -21.82 -25.68
CA THR A 47 -10.96 -21.50 -24.27
C THR A 47 -11.93 -20.42 -23.80
N TYR A 48 -12.19 -20.41 -22.49
CA TYR A 48 -13.14 -19.49 -21.87
C TYR A 48 -12.44 -18.57 -20.88
N GLY A 49 -12.94 -17.34 -20.79
CA GLY A 49 -12.50 -16.36 -19.81
C GLY A 49 -13.59 -15.38 -19.43
N LYS A 50 -13.18 -14.28 -18.81
CA LYS A 50 -14.09 -13.22 -18.35
C LYS A 50 -13.67 -11.86 -18.88
N THR A 51 -14.67 -11.03 -19.17
CA THR A 51 -14.50 -9.61 -19.48
C THR A 51 -14.12 -8.81 -18.23
N ASN A 52 -13.68 -7.56 -18.42
CA ASN A 52 -13.39 -6.64 -17.31
C ASN A 52 -14.59 -6.38 -16.37
N ARG A 53 -15.83 -6.60 -16.85
CA ARG A 53 -17.07 -6.44 -16.07
C ARG A 53 -17.60 -7.77 -15.52
N GLY A 54 -16.86 -8.87 -15.68
CA GLY A 54 -17.24 -10.19 -15.17
C GLY A 54 -18.13 -11.02 -16.09
N GLY A 55 -18.59 -10.48 -17.23
CA GLY A 55 -19.30 -11.27 -18.24
C GLY A 55 -18.40 -12.31 -18.91
N ARG A 56 -18.98 -13.39 -19.45
CA ARG A 56 -18.25 -14.48 -20.12
C ARG A 56 -17.67 -14.06 -21.46
N GLU A 57 -16.53 -14.64 -21.80
CA GLU A 57 -15.82 -14.44 -23.06
C GLU A 57 -15.24 -15.77 -23.55
N LEU A 58 -15.18 -15.94 -24.86
CA LEU A 58 -14.69 -17.13 -25.55
C LEU A 58 -13.52 -16.73 -26.45
N TYR A 59 -12.46 -17.53 -26.47
CA TYR A 59 -11.31 -17.38 -27.37
C TYR A 59 -11.22 -18.59 -28.29
N MET A 60 -11.01 -18.34 -29.58
CA MET A 60 -10.89 -19.37 -30.60
C MET A 60 -10.08 -18.83 -31.77
N CYS A 61 -9.06 -19.58 -32.21
CA CYS A 61 -8.22 -19.25 -33.37
C CYS A 61 -7.69 -17.79 -33.37
N GLY A 62 -7.28 -17.27 -32.20
CA GLY A 62 -6.78 -15.88 -32.07
C GLY A 62 -7.87 -14.79 -32.09
N TYR A 63 -9.15 -15.16 -32.13
CA TYR A 63 -10.27 -14.25 -32.04
C TYR A 63 -10.94 -14.32 -30.66
N SER A 64 -11.67 -13.28 -30.27
CA SER A 64 -12.43 -13.25 -29.02
C SER A 64 -13.89 -12.89 -29.25
N TYR A 65 -14.76 -13.48 -28.43
CA TYR A 65 -16.20 -13.36 -28.58
C TYR A 65 -16.88 -13.14 -27.23
N GLN A 66 -17.93 -12.31 -27.23
CA GLN A 66 -18.79 -12.03 -26.07
C GLN A 66 -20.21 -12.54 -26.33
N ILE A 67 -20.91 -12.90 -25.26
CA ILE A 67 -22.30 -13.34 -25.34
C ILE A 67 -23.17 -12.23 -25.95
N LYS A 68 -23.91 -12.59 -27.01
CA LYS A 68 -24.96 -11.77 -27.60
C LYS A 68 -26.34 -12.19 -27.11
N GLN A 69 -26.57 -13.49 -27.03
CA GLN A 69 -27.84 -14.10 -26.63
C GLN A 69 -27.57 -15.51 -26.12
N GLU A 70 -28.36 -15.96 -25.16
CA GLU A 70 -28.28 -17.30 -24.59
C GLU A 70 -29.69 -17.83 -24.37
N ASN A 71 -29.93 -19.05 -24.83
CA ASN A 71 -31.16 -19.81 -24.60
C ASN A 71 -30.81 -21.09 -23.82
N GLU A 72 -31.77 -21.96 -23.52
CA GLU A 72 -31.51 -23.20 -22.76
C GLU A 72 -30.49 -24.12 -23.44
N ILE A 73 -30.55 -24.24 -24.77
CA ILE A 73 -29.75 -25.22 -25.53
C ILE A 73 -28.46 -24.60 -26.07
N THR A 74 -28.46 -23.33 -26.45
CA THR A 74 -27.33 -22.72 -27.18
C THR A 74 -26.97 -21.33 -26.67
N THR A 75 -25.67 -21.04 -26.64
CA THR A 75 -25.16 -19.68 -26.46
C THR A 75 -24.67 -19.12 -27.79
N ARG A 76 -25.16 -17.93 -28.16
CA ARG A 76 -24.75 -17.15 -29.32
C ARG A 76 -23.70 -16.12 -28.91
N TRP A 77 -22.48 -16.30 -29.39
CA TRP A 77 -21.34 -15.42 -29.17
C TRP A 77 -21.10 -14.52 -30.39
N ARG A 78 -20.79 -13.25 -30.17
CA ARG A 78 -20.41 -12.30 -31.23
C ARG A 78 -18.97 -11.86 -31.06
N CYS A 79 -18.27 -11.59 -32.16
CA CYS A 79 -16.93 -11.01 -32.07
C CYS A 79 -16.93 -9.67 -31.29
N ILE A 80 -15.86 -9.46 -30.52
CA ILE A 80 -15.66 -8.27 -29.70
C ILE A 80 -15.37 -7.00 -30.51
N VAL A 81 -14.80 -7.11 -31.71
CA VAL A 81 -14.39 -5.96 -32.52
C VAL A 81 -15.65 -5.28 -33.07
N ARG A 82 -15.83 -4.02 -32.66
CA ARG A 82 -17.03 -3.23 -32.97
C ARG A 82 -16.85 -2.31 -34.19
N ALA A 83 -15.61 -2.01 -34.59
CA ALA A 83 -15.31 -1.05 -35.65
C ALA A 83 -14.13 -1.52 -36.53
N PRO A 84 -14.30 -1.66 -37.86
CA PRO A 84 -15.60 -1.82 -38.51
C PRO A 84 -16.36 -3.01 -37.90
N THR A 85 -17.70 -2.98 -37.91
CA THR A 85 -18.51 -4.01 -37.25
C THR A 85 -18.14 -5.38 -37.77
N CYS A 86 -17.53 -6.22 -36.92
CA CYS A 86 -17.21 -7.59 -37.30
C CYS A 86 -18.49 -8.45 -37.26
N PRO A 87 -18.87 -9.10 -38.38
CA PRO A 87 -20.09 -9.91 -38.45
C PRO A 87 -19.95 -11.32 -37.83
N ALA A 88 -18.72 -11.74 -37.48
CA ALA A 88 -18.45 -13.09 -36.99
C ALA A 88 -19.24 -13.45 -35.70
N ILE A 89 -19.86 -14.63 -35.74
CA ILE A 89 -20.70 -15.22 -34.69
C ILE A 89 -20.35 -16.70 -34.52
N ILE A 90 -20.35 -17.17 -33.28
CA ILE A 90 -20.18 -18.57 -32.88
C ILE A 90 -21.40 -19.00 -32.07
N TYR A 91 -21.77 -20.27 -32.19
CA TYR A 91 -22.77 -20.93 -31.37
C TYR A 91 -22.13 -22.11 -30.64
N THR A 92 -22.29 -22.16 -29.32
CA THR A 92 -21.90 -23.31 -28.48
C THR A 92 -23.15 -23.94 -27.88
N ASN A 93 -23.11 -25.25 -27.65
CA ASN A 93 -24.14 -25.99 -26.94
C ASN A 93 -23.91 -25.84 -25.42
N ASN A 94 -24.97 -25.58 -24.67
CA ASN A 94 -24.86 -25.37 -23.22
C ASN A 94 -24.81 -26.67 -22.40
N ASN A 95 -25.19 -27.81 -22.99
CA ASN A 95 -25.30 -29.08 -22.26
C ASN A 95 -23.95 -29.78 -22.08
N ASP A 96 -23.06 -29.63 -23.06
CA ASP A 96 -21.76 -30.30 -23.14
C ASP A 96 -20.62 -29.34 -23.53
N ASP A 97 -20.89 -28.03 -23.58
CA ASP A 97 -19.98 -26.98 -24.06
C ASP A 97 -19.43 -27.24 -25.48
N SER A 98 -20.04 -28.18 -26.23
CA SER A 98 -19.61 -28.58 -27.56
C SER A 98 -19.89 -27.49 -28.59
N PHE A 99 -19.09 -27.50 -29.65
CA PHE A 99 -19.19 -26.52 -30.71
C PHE A 99 -20.35 -26.85 -31.65
N PHE A 100 -21.29 -25.91 -31.82
CA PHE A 100 -22.51 -26.15 -32.59
C PHE A 100 -22.45 -25.58 -34.01
N ARG A 101 -21.98 -24.33 -34.17
CA ARG A 101 -21.94 -23.64 -35.47
C ARG A 101 -20.99 -22.43 -35.45
N TRP A 102 -20.23 -22.22 -36.52
CA TRP A 102 -19.42 -21.01 -36.76
C TRP A 102 -19.62 -20.52 -38.17
N ASN A 103 -19.93 -19.23 -38.31
CA ASN A 103 -20.08 -18.60 -39.63
C ASN A 103 -18.70 -18.15 -40.17
N GLY A 104 -17.74 -19.06 -40.16
CA GLY A 104 -16.30 -18.82 -39.99
C GLY A 104 -15.47 -18.08 -41.02
N ALA A 105 -16.06 -17.33 -41.95
CA ALA A 105 -15.30 -16.69 -43.02
C ALA A 105 -15.21 -15.15 -42.93
N TYR A 106 -15.90 -14.50 -41.99
CA TYR A 106 -16.12 -13.04 -42.05
C TYR A 106 -15.49 -12.23 -40.91
N HIS A 107 -14.27 -12.57 -40.50
CA HIS A 107 -13.48 -11.60 -39.73
C HIS A 107 -12.90 -10.56 -40.69
N HIS A 108 -13.33 -9.30 -40.54
CA HIS A 108 -12.79 -8.17 -41.31
C HIS A 108 -11.62 -7.48 -40.60
N HIS A 109 -10.93 -8.22 -39.74
CA HIS A 109 -9.79 -7.74 -38.97
C HIS A 109 -8.85 -8.92 -38.71
N PRO A 110 -7.54 -8.66 -38.54
CA PRO A 110 -6.60 -9.71 -38.18
C PRO A 110 -6.92 -10.31 -36.80
N PRO A 111 -6.48 -11.55 -36.53
CA PRO A 111 -6.55 -12.13 -35.19
C PRO A 111 -5.65 -11.36 -34.21
N ASP A 112 -6.04 -11.37 -32.93
CA ASP A 112 -5.26 -10.85 -31.81
C ASP A 112 -4.83 -12.04 -30.95
N GLU A 113 -3.80 -12.75 -31.45
CA GLU A 113 -3.28 -14.00 -30.86
C GLU A 113 -2.79 -13.81 -29.41
N ASN A 114 -2.44 -12.58 -29.02
CA ASN A 114 -1.91 -12.28 -27.70
C ASN A 114 -2.99 -11.98 -26.66
N ARG A 115 -4.24 -11.76 -27.09
CA ARG A 115 -5.30 -11.25 -26.22
C ARG A 115 -5.62 -12.12 -25.02
N GLU A 116 -5.72 -13.43 -25.28
CA GLU A 116 -6.02 -14.42 -24.25
C GLU A 116 -4.89 -14.48 -23.21
N LEU A 117 -3.65 -14.54 -23.68
CA LEU A 117 -2.45 -14.55 -22.84
C LEU A 117 -2.39 -13.30 -21.97
N ILE A 118 -2.51 -12.11 -22.57
CA ILE A 118 -2.48 -10.82 -21.86
C ILE A 118 -3.56 -10.78 -20.79
N LYS A 119 -4.78 -11.22 -21.11
CA LYS A 119 -5.87 -11.26 -20.13
C LYS A 119 -5.63 -12.25 -19.01
N THR A 120 -5.05 -13.39 -19.31
CA THR A 120 -4.67 -14.38 -18.30
C THR A 120 -3.67 -13.76 -17.33
N ILE A 121 -2.63 -13.08 -17.82
CA ILE A 121 -1.63 -12.39 -16.99
C ILE A 121 -2.28 -11.27 -16.17
N ILE A 122 -3.08 -10.40 -16.77
CA ILE A 122 -3.77 -9.31 -16.04
C ILE A 122 -4.71 -9.87 -14.98
N THR A 123 -5.36 -11.01 -15.23
CA THR A 123 -6.23 -11.67 -14.26
C THR A 123 -5.43 -12.19 -13.07
N LYS A 124 -4.25 -12.78 -13.31
CA LYS A 124 -3.30 -13.17 -12.24
C LYS A 124 -2.82 -11.97 -11.43
N ILE A 125 -2.43 -10.88 -12.10
CA ILE A 125 -2.04 -9.62 -11.43
C ILE A 125 -3.17 -9.11 -10.54
N LYS A 126 -4.40 -9.05 -11.07
CA LYS A 126 -5.58 -8.60 -10.30
C LYS A 126 -5.85 -9.49 -9.09
N ALA A 127 -5.72 -10.81 -9.25
CA ALA A 127 -5.87 -11.75 -8.15
C ALA A 127 -4.82 -11.52 -7.04
N ARG A 128 -3.54 -11.39 -7.42
CA ARG A 128 -2.45 -11.08 -6.48
C ARG A 128 -2.65 -9.73 -5.79
N VAL A 129 -2.99 -8.68 -6.54
CA VAL A 129 -3.21 -7.31 -6.02
C VAL A 129 -4.31 -7.23 -4.94
N LEU A 130 -5.29 -8.14 -4.96
CA LEU A 130 -6.37 -8.19 -3.97
C LEU A 130 -5.96 -8.76 -2.61
N VAL A 131 -4.87 -9.53 -2.56
CA VAL A 131 -4.46 -10.29 -1.38
C VAL A 131 -3.06 -9.91 -0.88
N GLU A 132 -2.16 -9.53 -1.78
CA GLU A 132 -0.79 -9.19 -1.44
C GLU A 132 -0.64 -7.72 -1.04
N PRO A 133 0.17 -7.44 0.00
CA PRO A 133 0.41 -6.09 0.51
C PRO A 133 1.43 -5.30 -0.33
N ASN A 134 2.19 -5.97 -1.21
CA ASN A 134 3.26 -5.38 -2.02
C ASN A 134 2.74 -4.25 -2.93
N PRO A 135 3.58 -3.30 -3.38
CA PRO A 135 3.14 -2.26 -4.31
C PRO A 135 2.57 -2.84 -5.60
N VAL A 136 1.49 -2.26 -6.13
CA VAL A 136 0.79 -2.82 -7.31
C VAL A 136 1.69 -2.94 -8.54
N LEU A 137 2.67 -2.03 -8.68
CA LEU A 137 3.62 -2.03 -9.78
C LEU A 137 4.61 -3.19 -9.67
N ILE A 138 5.13 -3.46 -8.46
CA ILE A 138 6.02 -4.59 -8.20
C ILE A 138 5.32 -5.91 -8.56
N ILE A 139 4.07 -6.10 -8.12
CA ILE A 139 3.28 -7.29 -8.46
C ILE A 139 3.12 -7.41 -9.99
N ALA A 140 2.80 -6.31 -10.68
CA ALA A 140 2.61 -6.32 -12.12
C ALA A 140 3.92 -6.65 -12.87
N GLU A 141 5.04 -6.06 -12.47
CA GLU A 141 6.36 -6.29 -13.05
C GLU A 141 6.83 -7.72 -12.84
N GLU A 142 6.66 -8.27 -11.64
CA GLU A 142 6.98 -9.67 -11.33
C GLU A 142 6.16 -10.63 -12.18
N GLU A 143 4.85 -10.46 -12.28
CA GLU A 143 4.00 -11.32 -13.10
C GLU A 143 4.35 -11.24 -14.59
N ILE A 144 4.62 -10.05 -15.10
CA ILE A 144 5.06 -9.85 -16.49
C ILE A 144 6.41 -10.56 -16.73
N ARG A 145 7.36 -10.43 -15.81
CA ARG A 145 8.65 -11.10 -15.87
C ARG A 145 8.50 -12.63 -15.82
N ASN A 146 7.65 -13.13 -14.94
CA ASN A 146 7.38 -14.56 -14.75
C ASN A 146 6.66 -15.19 -15.94
N ALA A 147 5.90 -14.40 -16.70
CA ALA A 147 5.19 -14.87 -17.89
C ALA A 147 6.12 -15.26 -19.06
N LYS A 148 7.41 -14.86 -19.03
CA LYS A 148 8.44 -15.21 -20.04
C LYS A 148 7.97 -14.99 -21.49
N MET A 149 7.28 -13.89 -21.71
CA MET A 149 6.73 -13.51 -23.02
C MET A 149 7.85 -13.27 -24.05
N ASN A 150 7.59 -13.61 -25.30
CA ASN A 150 8.45 -13.25 -26.42
C ASN A 150 8.34 -11.74 -26.74
N LYS A 151 9.15 -11.24 -27.68
CA LYS A 151 9.20 -9.81 -28.02
C LYS A 151 7.87 -9.26 -28.54
N THR A 152 7.10 -10.03 -29.31
CA THR A 152 5.81 -9.60 -29.88
C THR A 152 4.71 -9.56 -28.83
N GLN A 153 4.66 -10.56 -27.94
CA GLN A 153 3.76 -10.62 -26.79
C GLN A 153 4.03 -9.49 -25.80
N LEU A 154 5.30 -9.24 -25.48
CA LEU A 154 5.69 -8.16 -24.57
C LEU A 154 5.33 -6.77 -25.13
N ALA A 155 5.47 -6.57 -26.44
CA ALA A 155 5.07 -5.32 -27.10
C ALA A 155 3.55 -5.09 -27.09
N ALA A 156 2.75 -6.15 -27.03
CA ALA A 156 1.29 -6.08 -26.92
C ALA A 156 0.81 -5.94 -25.46
N MET A 157 1.64 -6.29 -24.48
CA MET A 157 1.32 -6.16 -23.05
C MET A 157 1.32 -4.68 -22.63
N PRO A 158 0.28 -4.21 -21.90
CA PRO A 158 0.31 -2.87 -21.30
C PRO A 158 1.46 -2.72 -20.31
N LEU A 159 2.10 -1.56 -20.29
CA LEU A 159 3.17 -1.27 -19.34
C LEU A 159 2.60 -1.16 -17.91
N PRO A 160 3.31 -1.61 -16.87
CA PRO A 160 2.81 -1.60 -15.48
C PRO A 160 2.20 -0.26 -15.03
N TYR A 161 2.89 0.85 -15.31
CA TYR A 161 2.41 2.19 -14.95
C TYR A 161 1.08 2.57 -15.64
N GLN A 162 0.80 2.05 -16.84
CA GLN A 162 -0.47 2.30 -17.54
C GLN A 162 -1.66 1.62 -16.84
N MET A 163 -1.39 0.58 -16.04
CA MET A 163 -2.40 -0.17 -15.30
C MET A 163 -2.53 0.27 -13.84
N GLU A 164 -1.61 1.08 -13.33
CA GLU A 164 -1.49 1.39 -11.90
C GLU A 164 -2.81 1.86 -11.27
N SER A 165 -3.44 2.88 -11.84
CA SER A 165 -4.69 3.46 -11.32
C SER A 165 -5.83 2.42 -11.29
N ALA A 166 -5.91 1.57 -12.32
CA ALA A 166 -6.90 0.50 -12.39
C ALA A 166 -6.64 -0.59 -11.35
N LEU A 167 -5.38 -0.98 -11.13
CA LEU A 167 -4.97 -1.95 -10.12
C LEU A 167 -5.19 -1.41 -8.70
N GLN A 168 -4.83 -0.15 -8.44
CA GLN A 168 -5.12 0.53 -7.17
C GLN A 168 -6.62 0.56 -6.88
N LYS A 169 -7.45 0.91 -7.88
CA LYS A 169 -8.92 0.86 -7.75
C LYS A 169 -9.42 -0.55 -7.48
N HIS A 170 -8.80 -1.56 -8.08
CA HIS A 170 -9.12 -2.95 -7.84
C HIS A 170 -8.78 -3.37 -6.41
N ARG A 171 -7.58 -3.03 -5.91
CA ARG A 171 -7.12 -3.29 -4.54
C ARG A 171 -8.05 -2.69 -3.50
N ARG A 172 -8.50 -1.44 -3.70
CA ARG A 172 -9.41 -0.73 -2.78
C ARG A 172 -10.72 -1.47 -2.50
N LYS A 173 -11.11 -2.47 -3.31
CA LYS A 173 -12.29 -3.30 -3.05
C LYS A 173 -12.15 -4.17 -1.79
N ASN A 174 -10.92 -4.55 -1.43
CA ASN A 174 -10.61 -5.38 -0.25
C ASN A 174 -9.93 -4.59 0.87
N ILE A 175 -9.62 -3.30 0.67
CA ILE A 175 -9.07 -2.45 1.73
C ILE A 175 -10.22 -2.04 2.66
N PRO A 176 -10.12 -2.27 3.98
CA PRO A 176 -11.11 -1.81 4.94
C PRO A 176 -11.31 -0.28 4.87
N ALA A 177 -12.52 0.18 5.17
CA ALA A 177 -12.76 1.60 5.33
C ALA A 177 -11.84 2.19 6.42
N LEU A 178 -11.46 3.46 6.27
CA LEU A 178 -10.65 4.15 7.27
C LEU A 178 -11.36 4.11 8.62
N PRO A 179 -10.66 3.77 9.71
CA PRO A 179 -11.26 3.74 11.03
C PRO A 179 -11.66 5.16 11.47
N THR A 180 -12.77 5.25 12.20
CA THR A 180 -13.32 6.52 12.73
C THR A 180 -13.01 6.74 14.21
N SER A 181 -12.44 5.74 14.88
CA SER A 181 -12.01 5.82 16.28
C SER A 181 -10.77 4.97 16.49
N LEU A 182 -10.05 5.18 17.61
CA LEU A 182 -8.88 4.38 17.98
C LEU A 182 -9.20 2.90 18.26
N CYS A 183 -10.47 2.53 18.37
CA CYS A 183 -10.95 1.16 18.56
C CYS A 183 -11.12 0.46 17.20
N PHE A 184 -10.01 0.03 16.61
CA PHE A 184 -10.00 -0.77 15.38
C PHE A 184 -9.00 -1.91 15.48
N GLU A 185 -9.25 -3.00 14.77
CA GLU A 185 -8.28 -4.08 14.66
C GLU A 185 -7.35 -3.82 13.49
N ILE A 186 -6.06 -4.10 13.65
CA ILE A 186 -5.09 -4.04 12.55
C ILE A 186 -5.23 -5.36 11.76
N PRO A 187 -5.64 -5.33 10.47
CA PRO A 187 -5.72 -6.54 9.67
C PRO A 187 -4.40 -7.33 9.64
N LEU A 188 -4.47 -8.66 9.67
CA LEU A 188 -3.30 -9.55 9.70
C LEU A 188 -2.28 -9.24 8.59
N LEU A 189 -2.78 -8.84 7.42
CA LEU A 189 -1.99 -8.41 6.26
C LEU A 189 -1.00 -7.28 6.58
N TYR A 190 -1.36 -6.37 7.49
CA TYR A 190 -0.53 -5.22 7.89
C TYR A 190 0.27 -5.48 9.17
N GLN A 191 0.16 -6.68 9.74
CA GLN A 191 0.92 -7.04 10.94
C GLN A 191 2.32 -7.58 10.62
N HIS A 192 2.60 -7.89 9.35
CA HIS A 192 3.81 -8.55 8.88
C HIS A 192 4.47 -7.78 7.73
N THR A 193 5.78 -7.96 7.57
CA THR A 193 6.53 -7.53 6.39
C THR A 193 6.15 -8.36 5.17
N TRP A 194 6.56 -7.93 3.98
CA TRP A 194 6.33 -8.70 2.74
C TRP A 194 7.01 -10.07 2.74
N SER A 195 8.09 -10.23 3.52
CA SER A 195 8.77 -11.51 3.73
C SER A 195 8.13 -12.37 4.83
N GLY A 196 6.98 -11.95 5.40
CA GLY A 196 6.23 -12.71 6.39
C GLY A 196 6.73 -12.59 7.83
N TYR A 197 7.71 -11.72 8.11
CA TYR A 197 8.17 -11.47 9.46
C TYR A 197 7.23 -10.52 10.19
N ARG A 198 7.06 -10.70 11.50
CA ARG A 198 6.27 -9.80 12.34
C ARG A 198 6.83 -8.37 12.23
N PHE A 199 5.94 -7.41 11.99
CA PHE A 199 6.28 -5.99 11.88
C PHE A 199 5.65 -5.15 13.00
N ILE A 200 4.43 -5.49 13.44
CA ILE A 200 3.83 -4.86 14.63
C ILE A 200 4.43 -5.51 15.88
N LEU A 201 5.15 -4.70 16.66
CA LEU A 201 5.86 -5.13 17.86
C LEU A 201 5.01 -5.02 19.12
N ALA A 202 4.20 -3.97 19.20
CA ALA A 202 3.27 -3.74 20.30
C ALA A 202 2.06 -2.93 19.83
N ASP A 203 0.90 -3.24 20.41
CA ASP A 203 -0.34 -2.49 20.24
C ASP A 203 -1.00 -2.34 21.61
N VAL A 204 -0.75 -1.20 22.24
CA VAL A 204 -1.17 -0.90 23.61
C VAL A 204 -2.33 0.08 23.55
N GLN A 205 -3.53 -0.41 23.86
CA GLN A 205 -4.72 0.41 23.93
C GLN A 205 -5.12 0.70 25.38
N ASN A 206 -5.15 1.98 25.75
CA ASN A 206 -5.64 2.40 27.06
C ASN A 206 -7.15 2.60 27.00
N LYS A 207 -7.89 1.55 27.33
CA LYS A 207 -9.37 1.54 27.30
C LYS A 207 -10.03 2.51 28.30
N ARG A 208 -9.31 2.94 29.35
CA ARG A 208 -9.89 3.79 30.42
C ARG A 208 -9.77 5.29 30.14
N VAL A 209 -8.63 5.72 29.60
CA VAL A 209 -8.31 7.16 29.43
C VAL A 209 -8.52 7.62 27.98
N GLY A 210 -8.70 6.67 27.05
CA GLY A 210 -8.63 6.93 25.63
C GLY A 210 -7.17 7.09 25.22
N GLY A 211 -6.74 6.27 24.28
CA GLY A 211 -5.40 6.35 23.72
C GLY A 211 -4.91 5.00 23.21
N ARG A 212 -4.05 5.06 22.19
CA ARG A 212 -3.42 3.91 21.59
C ARG A 212 -1.99 4.25 21.24
N LEU A 213 -1.13 3.27 21.43
CA LEU A 213 0.26 3.26 21.06
C LEU A 213 0.50 2.03 20.21
N ILE A 214 0.96 2.23 18.98
CA ILE A 214 1.31 1.13 18.07
C ILE A 214 2.78 1.28 17.73
N MET A 215 3.57 0.25 18.02
CA MET A 215 5.00 0.20 17.73
C MET A 215 5.25 -0.80 16.62
N PHE A 216 6.05 -0.40 15.64
CA PHE A 216 6.36 -1.27 14.51
C PHE A 216 7.78 -1.02 14.00
N SER A 217 8.44 -2.12 13.65
CA SER A 217 9.78 -2.16 13.08
C SER A 217 10.10 -3.61 12.69
N SER A 218 11.14 -3.80 11.88
CA SER A 218 11.70 -5.14 11.65
C SER A 218 12.46 -5.65 12.88
N ASN A 219 12.71 -6.96 12.96
CA ASN A 219 13.48 -7.51 14.08
C ASN A 219 14.92 -6.99 14.06
N GLU A 220 15.50 -6.89 12.87
CA GLU A 220 16.86 -6.44 12.61
C GLU A 220 17.04 -4.99 13.07
N GLN A 221 16.11 -4.10 12.73
CA GLN A 221 16.14 -2.71 13.18
C GLN A 221 15.99 -2.57 14.70
N VAL A 222 15.14 -3.39 15.32
CA VAL A 222 15.02 -3.40 16.80
C VAL A 222 16.32 -3.86 17.42
N ASP A 223 16.95 -4.91 16.89
CA ASP A 223 18.21 -5.41 17.43
C ASP A 223 19.31 -4.34 17.35
N LEU A 224 19.42 -3.64 16.22
CA LEU A 224 20.32 -2.49 16.08
C LEU A 224 20.01 -1.38 17.10
N LEU A 225 18.73 -1.06 17.31
CA LEU A 225 18.32 -0.06 18.29
C LEU A 225 18.73 -0.46 19.72
N LEU A 226 18.47 -1.71 20.10
CA LEU A 226 18.77 -2.21 21.45
C LEU A 226 20.27 -2.27 21.73
N ASP A 227 21.07 -2.55 20.71
CA ASP A 227 22.54 -2.65 20.80
C ASP A 227 23.23 -1.28 20.66
N SER A 228 22.52 -0.24 20.19
CA SER A 228 23.07 1.10 20.02
C SER A 228 23.23 1.84 21.35
N THR A 229 24.36 2.54 21.48
CA THR A 229 24.66 3.39 22.64
C THR A 229 24.06 4.80 22.55
N VAL A 230 23.69 5.22 21.34
CA VAL A 230 23.13 6.55 21.07
C VAL A 230 21.80 6.41 20.35
N TRP A 231 20.76 7.05 20.89
CA TRP A 231 19.46 7.17 20.25
C TRP A 231 19.19 8.62 19.85
N PHE A 232 18.60 8.80 18.67
CA PHE A 232 18.05 10.06 18.21
C PHE A 232 16.54 9.92 18.13
N CYS A 233 15.79 10.79 18.78
CA CYS A 233 14.35 10.70 18.84
C CYS A 233 13.71 11.98 18.27
N ASP A 234 12.77 11.80 17.35
CA ASP A 234 12.04 12.90 16.73
C ASP A 234 10.55 12.58 16.56
N GLY A 235 9.71 13.60 16.72
CA GLY A 235 8.27 13.53 16.55
C GLY A 235 7.80 14.23 15.27
N THR A 236 7.29 13.48 14.31
CA THR A 236 6.76 14.03 13.06
C THR A 236 5.24 14.25 13.12
N PHE A 237 4.78 15.43 12.68
CA PHE A 237 3.37 15.86 12.79
C PHE A 237 2.64 15.98 11.44
N LYS A 238 3.36 16.24 10.35
CA LYS A 238 2.76 16.51 9.03
C LYS A 238 2.18 15.25 8.36
N THR A 239 2.70 14.07 8.69
CA THR A 239 2.44 12.79 8.03
C THR A 239 1.77 11.78 8.96
N VAL A 240 0.75 12.23 9.69
CA VAL A 240 0.11 11.42 10.75
C VAL A 240 -1.32 11.05 10.35
N PRO A 241 -1.75 9.79 10.54
CA PRO A 241 -3.14 9.41 10.34
C PRO A 241 -4.06 10.18 11.29
N LEU A 242 -5.26 10.57 10.82
CA LEU A 242 -6.20 11.48 11.51
C LEU A 242 -6.49 11.15 12.99
N LEU A 243 -6.42 9.86 13.36
CA LEU A 243 -6.70 9.39 14.72
C LEU A 243 -5.50 9.51 15.68
N PHE A 244 -4.30 9.74 15.17
CA PHE A 244 -3.06 9.82 15.93
C PHE A 244 -2.55 11.26 15.99
N ALA A 245 -1.79 11.58 17.05
CA ALA A 245 -1.25 12.91 17.26
C ALA A 245 0.14 13.08 16.63
N GLN A 246 0.94 12.02 16.59
CA GLN A 246 2.27 12.02 15.98
C GLN A 246 2.71 10.62 15.55
N VAL A 247 3.69 10.59 14.65
CA VAL A 247 4.59 9.46 14.45
C VAL A 247 5.91 9.82 15.12
N TYR A 248 6.26 9.10 16.17
CA TYR A 248 7.52 9.25 16.88
C TYR A 248 8.52 8.23 16.35
N ILE A 249 9.69 8.69 15.94
CA ILE A 249 10.74 7.87 15.33
C ILE A 249 11.92 7.83 16.29
N ILE A 250 12.36 6.62 16.64
CA ILE A 250 13.57 6.40 17.42
C ILE A 250 14.61 5.78 16.49
N GLN A 251 15.67 6.55 16.26
CA GLN A 251 16.78 6.21 15.39
C GLN A 251 17.99 5.85 16.25
N CYS A 252 18.90 5.08 15.67
CA CYS A 252 20.08 4.56 16.34
C CYS A 252 21.34 4.83 15.51
N LEU A 253 22.47 5.02 16.19
CA LEU A 253 23.76 5.17 15.55
C LEU A 253 24.38 3.79 15.33
N VAL A 254 24.63 3.43 14.07
CA VAL A 254 25.31 2.20 13.69
C VAL A 254 26.54 2.57 12.86
N GLY A 255 27.73 2.43 13.45
CA GLY A 255 28.95 2.97 12.87
C GLY A 255 28.90 4.50 12.81
N ASP A 256 28.96 5.05 11.61
CA ASP A 256 28.86 6.49 11.31
C ASP A 256 27.51 6.89 10.71
N GLN A 257 26.55 5.96 10.64
CA GLN A 257 25.24 6.18 10.04
C GLN A 257 24.12 6.19 11.08
N VAL A 258 23.14 7.07 10.87
CA VAL A 258 21.92 7.10 11.67
C VAL A 258 20.85 6.33 10.93
N LEU A 259 20.31 5.29 11.57
CA LEU A 259 19.29 4.41 10.98
C LEU A 259 18.01 4.41 11.82
N PRO A 260 16.83 4.39 11.20
CA PRO A 260 15.57 4.24 11.93
C PRO A 260 15.50 2.85 12.57
N GLY A 261 15.39 2.83 13.90
CA GLY A 261 15.31 1.59 14.68
C GLY A 261 13.87 1.20 15.02
N LEU A 262 13.01 2.20 15.23
CA LEU A 262 11.64 1.97 15.71
C LEU A 262 10.71 3.13 15.36
N TYR A 263 9.53 2.79 14.86
CA TYR A 263 8.45 3.74 14.62
C TYR A 263 7.33 3.54 15.63
N VAL A 264 6.77 4.65 16.11
CA VAL A 264 5.69 4.65 17.09
C VAL A 264 4.58 5.59 16.66
N LEU A 265 3.38 5.05 16.46
CA LEU A 265 2.17 5.85 16.33
C LEU A 265 1.57 6.10 17.71
N THR A 266 1.46 7.37 18.10
CA THR A 266 0.89 7.73 19.41
C THR A 266 -0.34 8.63 19.28
N SER A 267 -1.37 8.29 20.04
CA SER A 267 -2.62 9.08 20.09
C SER A 267 -2.49 10.42 20.83
N ASN A 268 -1.42 10.64 21.59
CA ASN A 268 -1.17 11.87 22.33
C ASN A 268 0.32 11.99 22.71
N ARG A 269 0.70 13.13 23.32
CA ARG A 269 2.08 13.51 23.70
C ARG A 269 2.26 13.66 25.20
N LYS A 270 1.51 12.88 25.99
CA LYS A 270 1.60 12.96 27.45
C LYS A 270 2.79 12.15 27.93
N ARG A 271 3.39 12.59 29.05
CA ARG A 271 4.46 11.86 29.76
C ARG A 271 4.17 10.36 29.87
N LYS A 272 2.96 9.99 30.29
CA LYS A 272 2.56 8.58 30.45
C LYS A 272 2.69 7.77 29.16
N THR A 273 2.41 8.38 28.00
CA THR A 273 2.56 7.71 26.70
C THR A 273 4.03 7.45 26.38
N TYR A 274 4.93 8.39 26.66
CA TYR A 274 6.36 8.17 26.51
C TYR A 274 6.91 7.14 27.50
N GLU A 275 6.44 7.13 28.74
CA GLU A 275 6.77 6.07 29.70
C GLU A 275 6.33 4.69 29.19
N ASP A 276 5.15 4.61 28.54
CA ASP A 276 4.67 3.38 27.93
C ASP A 276 5.51 2.96 26.71
N ILE A 277 6.04 3.91 25.91
CA ILE A 277 7.00 3.62 24.83
C ILE A 277 8.25 2.97 25.41
N ILE A 278 8.92 3.65 26.34
CA ILE A 278 10.18 3.21 26.92
C ILE A 278 9.99 1.88 27.67
N GLY A 279 8.93 1.76 28.46
CA GLY A 279 8.59 0.52 29.15
C GLY A 279 8.31 -0.63 28.18
N THR A 280 7.78 -0.36 26.99
CA THR A 280 7.62 -1.38 25.95
C THR A 280 8.96 -1.75 25.30
N ILE A 281 9.86 -0.80 25.09
CA ILE A 281 11.23 -1.08 24.61
C ILE A 281 11.98 -1.97 25.61
N ILE A 282 11.89 -1.69 26.91
CA ILE A 282 12.50 -2.54 27.96
C ILE A 282 11.94 -3.97 27.91
N LYS A 283 10.62 -4.12 27.75
CA LYS A 283 9.99 -5.44 27.59
C LYS A 283 10.50 -6.15 26.33
N LEU A 284 10.67 -5.43 25.21
CA LEU A 284 11.21 -5.98 23.97
C LEU A 284 12.67 -6.44 24.15
N ALA A 285 13.50 -5.67 24.88
CA ALA A 285 14.87 -6.04 25.22
C ALA A 285 14.90 -7.31 26.08
N GLY A 286 14.10 -7.35 27.15
CA GLY A 286 13.99 -8.51 28.04
C GLY A 286 13.53 -9.77 27.31
N SER A 287 12.55 -9.66 26.41
CA SER A 287 12.09 -10.79 25.58
C SER A 287 13.16 -11.34 24.63
N ARG A 288 14.18 -10.52 24.31
CA ARG A 288 15.33 -10.88 23.48
C ARG A 288 16.58 -11.20 24.30
N GLN A 289 16.46 -11.26 25.63
CA GLN A 289 17.58 -11.49 26.55
C GLN A 289 18.72 -10.46 26.37
N LYS A 290 18.36 -9.23 25.98
CA LYS A 290 19.28 -8.11 25.81
C LYS A 290 19.14 -7.13 26.97
N VAL A 291 20.27 -6.52 27.33
CA VAL A 291 20.32 -5.31 28.17
C VAL A 291 20.39 -4.12 27.23
N LEU A 292 19.63 -3.08 27.52
CA LEU A 292 19.69 -1.85 26.72
C LEU A 292 21.08 -1.23 26.81
N ALA A 293 21.73 -1.05 25.65
CA ALA A 293 23.05 -0.45 25.57
C ALA A 293 23.02 1.09 25.53
N VAL A 294 21.84 1.72 25.55
CA VAL A 294 21.72 3.18 25.39
C VAL A 294 22.32 3.94 26.57
N HIS A 295 23.21 4.88 26.26
CA HIS A 295 23.82 5.80 27.23
C HIS A 295 23.50 7.27 26.92
N THR A 296 23.21 7.58 25.65
CA THR A 296 22.94 8.94 25.19
C THR A 296 21.65 8.97 24.39
N ILE A 297 20.74 9.88 24.75
CA ILE A 297 19.51 10.13 24.01
C ILE A 297 19.52 11.60 23.58
N VAL A 298 19.43 11.81 22.27
CA VAL A 298 19.30 13.13 21.65
C VAL A 298 17.87 13.27 21.19
N SER A 299 17.19 14.32 21.60
CA SER A 299 15.80 14.60 21.26
C SER A 299 15.57 16.09 21.32
N ASP A 300 14.57 16.55 20.57
CA ASP A 300 14.01 17.88 20.76
C ASP A 300 13.51 18.09 22.19
N TYR A 301 13.54 19.33 22.64
CA TYR A 301 13.15 19.68 24.00
C TYR A 301 11.63 19.49 24.19
N GLU A 302 11.28 18.34 24.75
CA GLU A 302 9.92 18.04 25.18
C GLU A 302 9.92 17.60 26.65
N ASP A 303 9.37 18.44 27.54
CA ASP A 303 9.34 18.19 29.00
C ASP A 303 8.68 16.84 29.35
N SER A 304 7.63 16.45 28.62
CA SER A 304 6.96 15.16 28.77
C SER A 304 7.85 13.96 28.42
N TRP A 305 8.72 14.09 27.43
CA TRP A 305 9.66 13.04 27.03
C TRP A 305 10.81 12.91 28.02
N LEU A 306 11.45 14.04 28.36
CA LEU A 306 12.60 14.07 29.28
C LEU A 306 12.24 13.44 30.64
N ARG A 307 11.09 13.83 31.22
CA ARG A 307 10.63 13.26 32.49
C ARG A 307 10.25 11.79 32.41
N ALA A 308 9.86 11.29 31.23
CA ALA A 308 9.58 9.87 31.03
C ALA A 308 10.86 9.05 30.97
N VAL A 309 11.88 9.54 30.26
CA VAL A 309 13.22 8.94 30.19
C VAL A 309 13.85 8.86 31.58
N GLU A 310 13.85 9.96 32.32
CA GLU A 310 14.31 10.05 33.71
C GLU A 310 13.62 8.98 34.58
N ASN A 311 12.30 8.94 34.56
CA ASN A 311 11.51 8.06 35.43
C ASN A 311 11.69 6.57 35.11
N VAL A 312 11.86 6.20 33.84
CA VAL A 312 11.80 4.79 33.41
C VAL A 312 13.18 4.18 33.22
N LEU A 313 14.15 4.93 32.69
CA LEU A 313 15.51 4.42 32.45
C LEU A 313 16.48 4.79 33.57
N GLY A 314 16.10 5.65 34.52
CA GLY A 314 17.00 6.10 35.58
C GLY A 314 18.23 6.81 35.02
N LEU A 315 18.15 7.35 33.78
CA LEU A 315 19.26 8.01 33.09
C LEU A 315 19.52 9.44 33.62
N SER A 316 19.38 9.62 34.93
CA SER A 316 19.41 10.91 35.62
C SER A 316 20.40 10.98 36.77
N ASP A 317 21.37 10.07 36.87
CA ASP A 317 22.37 10.13 37.96
C ASP A 317 23.30 11.36 37.89
N LEU A 318 23.25 12.16 36.81
CA LEU A 318 24.00 13.42 36.69
C LEU A 318 23.11 14.67 36.62
N TYR A 319 21.85 14.58 36.20
CA TYR A 319 21.04 15.77 35.88
C TYR A 319 20.21 16.29 37.05
N ASP A 320 19.75 15.41 37.95
CA ASP A 320 18.83 15.77 39.03
C ASP A 320 19.52 15.99 40.38
N ASP A 321 20.61 15.28 40.67
CA ASP A 321 21.34 15.40 41.93
C ASP A 321 22.27 16.63 41.99
N GLU A 322 22.54 17.28 40.85
CA GLU A 322 23.45 18.41 40.77
C GLU A 322 22.83 19.64 40.09
N PRO A 323 22.16 20.53 40.88
CA PRO A 323 21.54 21.76 40.38
C PRO A 323 22.50 22.65 39.56
N ASP A 324 23.78 22.63 39.91
CA ASP A 324 24.83 23.39 39.24
C ASP A 324 25.18 22.84 37.86
N LEU A 325 25.23 21.51 37.68
CA LEU A 325 25.48 20.88 36.38
C LEU A 325 24.35 21.20 35.39
N ARG A 326 23.10 21.08 35.86
CA ARG A 326 21.90 21.44 35.11
C ARG A 326 21.88 22.91 34.69
N LEU A 327 22.25 23.80 35.61
CA LEU A 327 22.35 25.23 35.30
C LEU A 327 23.44 25.50 34.25
N HIS A 328 24.57 24.78 34.30
CA HIS A 328 25.62 24.90 33.29
C HIS A 328 25.14 24.44 31.91
N LEU A 329 24.52 23.26 31.79
CA LEU A 329 23.97 22.77 30.51
C LEU A 329 22.92 23.72 29.92
N ARG A 330 22.02 24.25 30.75
CA ARG A 330 21.02 25.24 30.32
C ARG A 330 21.64 26.53 29.79
N LYS A 331 22.78 26.97 30.35
CA LYS A 331 23.51 28.14 29.82
C LYS A 331 24.05 27.91 28.41
N PHE A 332 24.42 26.67 28.04
CA PHE A 332 24.82 26.35 26.66
C PHE A 332 23.64 26.38 25.70
N LEU A 333 22.48 25.84 26.10
CA LEU A 333 21.25 25.93 25.32
C LEU A 333 20.81 27.39 25.14
N ALA A 334 20.96 28.21 26.18
CA ALA A 334 20.64 29.64 26.13
C ALA A 334 21.53 30.45 25.17
N LEU A 335 22.66 29.90 24.68
CA LEU A 335 23.45 30.57 23.66
C LEU A 335 22.63 30.83 22.38
N ALA A 336 21.63 30.01 22.09
CA ALA A 336 20.78 30.18 20.90
C ALA A 336 19.96 31.47 20.95
N LEU A 337 19.74 32.01 22.17
CA LEU A 337 18.96 33.21 22.42
C LEU A 337 19.81 34.49 22.41
N LEU A 338 21.14 34.36 22.31
CA LEU A 338 22.03 35.52 22.30
C LEU A 338 22.22 36.07 20.89
N PRO A 339 22.42 37.38 20.73
CA PRO A 339 22.87 37.95 19.46
C PRO A 339 24.08 37.20 18.91
N GLN A 340 24.09 36.94 17.60
CA GLN A 340 25.05 36.05 16.96
C GLN A 340 26.51 36.45 17.22
N ASP A 341 26.80 37.76 17.28
CA ASP A 341 28.11 38.33 17.56
C ASP A 341 28.59 38.03 18.99
N GLN A 342 27.67 37.77 19.92
CA GLN A 342 27.96 37.50 21.33
C GLN A 342 28.11 36.01 21.64
N ILE A 343 27.54 35.11 20.82
CA ILE A 343 27.53 33.65 21.06
C ILE A 343 28.95 33.12 21.30
N ARG A 344 29.90 33.45 20.42
CA ARG A 344 31.28 32.94 20.53
C ARG A 344 32.00 33.46 21.78
N ARG A 345 31.70 34.70 22.20
CA ARG A 345 32.26 35.30 23.42
C ARG A 345 31.67 34.63 24.67
N CYS A 346 30.36 34.44 24.71
CA CYS A 346 29.66 33.81 25.82
C CYS A 346 30.01 32.32 25.93
N PHE A 347 30.13 31.59 24.82
CA PHE A 347 30.63 30.21 24.80
C PHE A 347 32.03 30.12 25.44
N LYS A 348 32.97 30.99 25.04
CA LYS A 348 34.31 31.05 25.67
C LYS A 348 34.23 31.35 27.18
N HIS A 349 33.27 32.16 27.62
CA HIS A 349 33.08 32.47 29.04
C HIS A 349 32.53 31.25 29.81
N LEU A 350 31.54 30.55 29.25
CA LEU A 350 30.98 29.32 29.85
C LEU A 350 32.02 28.21 29.99
N CYS A 351 32.98 28.12 29.05
CA CYS A 351 34.06 27.14 29.12
C CYS A 351 35.09 27.39 30.23
N LYS A 352 35.15 28.59 30.83
CA LYS A 352 36.19 28.93 31.84
C LYS A 352 35.94 28.32 33.21
N ASN A 353 34.67 28.13 33.59
CA ASN A 353 34.25 27.70 34.92
C ASN A 353 33.40 26.43 34.84
N ILE A 354 33.83 25.48 34.01
CA ILE A 354 33.04 24.29 33.72
C ILE A 354 33.51 23.08 34.52
N ASP A 355 32.56 22.25 34.92
CA ASP A 355 32.84 20.97 35.53
C ASP A 355 33.71 20.11 34.57
N PRO A 356 34.83 19.54 35.04
CA PRO A 356 35.68 18.67 34.23
C PRO A 356 34.93 17.49 33.58
N ARG A 357 33.84 17.00 34.18
CA ARG A 357 33.00 15.93 33.63
C ARG A 357 32.28 16.33 32.33
N LEU A 358 32.06 17.62 32.10
CA LEU A 358 31.40 18.13 30.90
C LEU A 358 32.36 18.38 29.72
N GLN A 359 33.66 18.15 29.87
CA GLN A 359 34.64 18.35 28.80
C GLN A 359 34.30 17.60 27.49
N PRO A 360 33.83 16.34 27.50
CA PRO A 360 33.39 15.66 26.28
C PRO A 360 32.23 16.38 25.59
N PHE A 361 31.25 16.84 26.36
CA PHE A 361 30.10 17.61 25.84
C PHE A 361 30.55 18.94 25.23
N ILE A 362 31.47 19.68 25.88
CA ILE A 362 31.99 20.94 25.34
C ILE A 362 32.73 20.70 24.03
N GLN A 363 33.56 19.66 23.98
CA GLN A 363 34.33 19.35 22.78
C GLN A 363 33.41 19.02 21.61
N TYR A 364 32.36 18.21 21.85
CA TYR A 364 31.30 17.97 20.88
C TYR A 364 30.58 19.26 20.48
N PHE A 365 30.11 20.06 21.44
CA PHE A 365 29.35 21.27 21.17
C PHE A 365 30.18 22.31 20.39
N LYS A 366 31.46 22.42 20.72
CA LYS A 366 32.41 23.27 20.01
C LYS A 366 32.57 22.81 18.57
N GLN A 367 32.83 21.53 18.36
CA GLN A 367 33.04 20.98 17.02
C GLN A 367 31.78 21.12 16.17
N GLN A 368 30.68 20.56 16.65
CA GLN A 368 29.43 20.49 15.89
C GLN A 368 28.78 21.87 15.72
N TRP A 369 28.54 22.59 16.82
CA TRP A 369 27.68 23.78 16.80
C TRP A 369 28.44 25.09 16.58
N MET A 370 29.73 25.18 16.96
CA MET A 370 30.53 26.41 16.75
C MET A 370 31.30 26.44 15.43
N TYR A 371 31.76 25.27 14.95
CA TYR A 371 32.57 25.16 13.73
C TYR A 371 31.78 24.57 12.56
N ASP A 372 31.30 23.34 12.67
CA ASP A 372 30.74 22.60 11.52
C ASP A 372 29.42 23.22 11.04
N MET A 373 28.48 23.45 11.97
CA MET A 373 27.23 24.18 11.68
C MET A 373 27.44 25.69 11.76
N GLY A 374 28.06 26.16 12.84
CA GLY A 374 28.28 27.57 13.12
C GLY A 374 27.04 28.32 13.65
N PRO A 375 27.21 29.37 14.49
CA PRO A 375 26.12 30.07 15.19
C PRO A 375 24.98 30.62 14.33
N HIS A 376 25.26 31.00 13.09
CA HIS A 376 24.28 31.56 12.15
C HIS A 376 23.11 30.62 11.81
N LEU A 377 23.25 29.30 11.98
CA LEU A 377 22.22 28.32 11.60
C LEU A 377 21.20 28.00 12.70
N TRP A 378 21.53 28.28 13.96
CA TRP A 378 20.74 27.89 15.14
C TRP A 378 20.51 29.04 16.13
N CYS A 379 21.11 30.21 15.90
CA CYS A 379 20.80 31.44 16.62
C CYS A 379 19.37 31.90 16.28
N VAL A 380 18.54 32.09 17.30
CA VAL A 380 17.13 32.51 17.18
C VAL A 380 16.87 33.89 17.80
N ALA A 381 17.92 34.63 18.18
CA ALA A 381 17.81 35.92 18.88
C ALA A 381 16.96 36.96 18.12
N ASP A 382 17.05 36.97 16.79
CA ASP A 382 16.34 37.91 15.91
C ASP A 382 15.17 37.24 15.15
N SER A 383 14.83 35.99 15.49
CA SER A 383 13.76 35.26 14.81
C SER A 383 12.40 35.48 15.48
N GLU A 384 11.38 35.83 14.69
CA GLU A 384 9.99 35.88 15.14
C GLU A 384 9.47 34.50 15.59
N ILE A 385 10.06 33.42 15.05
CA ILE A 385 9.77 32.02 15.38
C ILE A 385 11.01 31.40 16.01
N ARG A 386 10.95 31.09 17.32
CA ARG A 386 12.10 30.64 18.13
C ARG A 386 12.41 29.14 18.01
N THR A 387 11.99 28.48 16.93
CA THR A 387 12.18 27.04 16.69
C THR A 387 13.00 26.82 15.41
N ASN A 388 13.97 25.90 15.44
CA ASN A 388 14.90 25.60 14.35
C ASN A 388 14.36 24.62 13.28
N ASN A 389 13.09 24.20 13.35
CA ASN A 389 12.49 23.26 12.38
C ASN A 389 12.56 23.72 10.91
N SER A 390 12.86 24.99 10.64
CA SER A 390 13.07 25.51 9.28
C SER A 390 14.48 25.22 8.73
N SER A 391 15.51 25.08 9.59
CA SER A 391 16.87 24.70 9.18
C SER A 391 17.09 23.19 9.12
N GLU A 392 16.19 22.40 9.70
CA GLU A 392 16.06 20.93 9.52
C GLU A 392 15.47 20.53 8.16
N GLY A 393 15.13 21.48 7.28
CA GLY A 393 14.69 21.18 5.90
C GLY A 393 15.72 20.43 5.05
N LYS A 394 16.95 20.20 5.55
CA LYS A 394 17.90 19.25 4.95
C LYS A 394 17.57 17.78 5.26
N GLU A 395 16.87 17.48 6.35
CA GLU A 395 16.26 16.16 6.58
C GLU A 395 15.00 15.96 5.73
N GLU A 396 14.28 17.04 5.38
CA GLU A 396 13.18 17.02 4.40
C GLU A 396 13.67 16.63 2.99
N PHE A 397 14.97 16.77 2.70
CA PHE A 397 15.60 16.30 1.47
C PHE A 397 15.84 14.78 1.47
N PHE A 398 16.20 14.20 2.62
CA PHE A 398 16.38 12.74 2.76
C PHE A 398 15.03 11.99 2.80
N LEU A 399 13.98 12.60 3.36
CA LEU A 399 12.63 12.02 3.32
C LEU A 399 11.95 12.09 1.94
N ASN A 400 12.47 12.90 1.01
CA ASN A 400 11.97 13.01 -0.37
C ASN A 400 12.87 12.32 -1.42
N THR A 401 13.96 11.67 -1.01
CA THR A 401 14.85 10.93 -1.92
C THR A 401 15.01 9.49 -1.47
N GLU A 402 13.94 8.69 -1.59
CA GLU A 402 14.01 7.23 -1.85
C GLU A 402 12.59 6.66 -2.06
N TYR A 403 11.96 7.07 -3.16
CA TYR A 403 10.88 6.30 -3.80
C TYR A 403 11.36 5.82 -5.17
N TYR A 404 12.56 5.24 -5.24
CA TYR A 404 13.00 4.39 -6.35
C TYR A 404 14.14 3.54 -5.83
N TRP A 405 13.84 2.33 -5.36
CA TRP A 405 14.57 1.08 -5.63
C TRP A 405 13.64 -0.11 -5.34
#